data_AF-A0A131XSE7-F1
#
_entry.id   AF-A0A131XSE7-F1
#
_cell.length_a   1.000
_cell.length_b   1.000
_cell.length_c   1.000
_cell.angle_alpha   90.00
_cell.angle_beta   90.00
_cell.angle_gamma   90.00
#
_symmetry.space_group_name_H-M   'P 1'
#
loop_
_entity.id
_entity.type
_entity.pdbx_description
1 polymer ?
#
loop_
_entity_poly.entity_id
_entity_poly.type
_entity_poly.pdbx_seq_one_letter_code
_entity_poly.pdbx_strand_id
1 'polypeptide(L)'
;MEDLPFTFSDGSKHSPLFMVKRVVELFVHNKHKIDKRHEFALVVFHEVPLWIKNFTSDPKDISNFLDDLNETRLCESCDLSGLFNGIMEQTHIPEIGRDVEAAPPFLVRVVLIYGRSGSIPLMHRNVDVLKQMMQSLYFFLDILYIHRPLSEDNCCQEVFDSFVALDEHLASYVFEVSRNATKLHNCMAKLLSHPLQRPHQHLAHYKIKADDSPS
;
A
#
# COMPACT_ATOMS: atom_id res chain seq x y z
N MET A 1 14.27 -5.60 7.82
CA MET A 1 12.85 -5.66 8.25
C MET A 1 12.67 -6.73 9.31
N GLU A 2 13.28 -7.90 9.18
CA GLU A 2 12.94 -9.10 9.97
C GLU A 2 13.47 -9.15 11.42
N ASP A 3 14.43 -8.31 11.80
CA ASP A 3 15.17 -8.45 13.07
C ASP A 3 14.32 -8.30 14.34
N LEU A 4 13.13 -7.69 14.22
CA LEU A 4 12.20 -7.49 15.33
C LEU A 4 10.80 -8.00 14.96
N PRO A 5 10.30 -9.08 15.60
CA PRO A 5 9.00 -9.66 15.28
C PRO A 5 7.83 -8.84 15.84
N PHE A 6 6.64 -9.11 15.31
CA PHE A 6 5.38 -8.73 15.94
C PHE A 6 5.11 -9.67 17.12
N THR A 7 4.69 -9.11 18.26
CA THR A 7 4.31 -9.87 19.45
C THR A 7 2.81 -9.68 19.72
N PHE A 8 2.10 -10.79 19.91
CA PHE A 8 0.68 -10.80 20.22
C PHE A 8 0.42 -10.90 21.73
N SER A 9 -0.81 -10.65 22.15
CA SER A 9 -1.22 -10.72 23.56
C SER A 9 -1.12 -12.12 24.16
N ASP A 10 -1.16 -13.15 23.32
CA ASP A 10 -0.96 -14.56 23.71
C ASP A 10 0.52 -14.94 23.81
N GLY A 11 1.44 -14.00 23.56
CA GLY A 11 2.88 -14.22 23.57
C GLY A 11 3.47 -14.78 22.28
N SER A 12 2.64 -15.10 21.28
CA SER A 12 3.13 -15.57 19.98
C SER A 12 3.93 -14.47 19.27
N LYS A 13 4.97 -14.90 18.55
CA LYS A 13 5.86 -14.01 17.79
C LYS A 13 5.85 -14.39 16.33
N HIS A 14 5.60 -13.41 15.47
CA HIS A 14 5.55 -13.60 14.02
C HIS A 14 6.47 -12.60 13.32
N SER A 15 7.13 -13.07 12.27
CA SER A 15 8.02 -12.22 11.49
C SER A 15 7.23 -11.13 10.74
N PRO A 16 7.84 -9.98 10.44
CA PRO A 16 7.20 -8.94 9.64
C PRO A 16 6.75 -9.41 8.25
N LEU A 17 7.58 -10.18 7.52
CA LEU A 17 7.17 -10.77 6.25
C LEU A 17 5.92 -11.65 6.39
N PHE A 18 5.87 -12.52 7.41
CA PHE A 18 4.68 -13.34 7.68
C PHE A 18 3.43 -12.48 7.90
N MET A 19 3.57 -11.41 8.69
CA MET A 19 2.46 -10.51 8.99
C MET A 19 2.00 -9.72 7.76
N VAL A 20 2.93 -9.29 6.91
CA VAL A 20 2.62 -8.63 5.64
C VAL A 20 1.87 -9.58 4.70
N LYS A 21 2.37 -10.81 4.50
CA LYS A 21 1.71 -11.85 3.70
C LYS A 21 0.26 -12.03 4.14
N ARG A 22 0.03 -12.18 5.45
CA ARG A 22 -1.31 -12.35 6.03
C ARG A 22 -2.24 -11.16 5.74
N VAL A 23 -1.79 -9.92 5.93
CA VAL A 23 -2.67 -8.76 5.71
C VAL A 23 -2.92 -8.49 4.23
N VAL A 24 -1.95 -8.77 3.35
CA VAL A 24 -2.13 -8.69 1.89
C VAL A 24 -3.13 -9.75 1.42
N GLU A 25 -2.99 -10.99 1.90
CA GLU A 25 -3.93 -12.07 1.58
C GLU A 25 -5.36 -11.69 1.98
N LEU A 26 -5.55 -11.21 3.21
CA LEU A 26 -6.86 -10.74 3.69
C LEU A 26 -7.39 -9.58 2.84
N PHE A 27 -6.52 -8.64 2.46
CA PHE A 27 -6.90 -7.50 1.62
C PHE A 27 -7.42 -7.96 0.25
N VAL A 28 -6.67 -8.81 -0.44
CA VAL A 28 -7.00 -9.32 -1.78
C VAL A 28 -8.32 -10.09 -1.75
N HIS A 29 -8.49 -11.01 -0.80
CA HIS A 29 -9.72 -11.78 -0.65
C HIS A 29 -10.93 -10.90 -0.35
N ASN A 30 -10.79 -9.89 0.53
CA ASN A 30 -11.90 -9.00 0.85
C ASN A 30 -12.24 -8.07 -0.32
N LYS A 31 -11.25 -7.55 -1.06
CA LYS A 31 -11.49 -6.77 -2.28
C LYS A 31 -12.21 -7.60 -3.35
N HIS A 32 -11.78 -8.84 -3.57
CA HIS A 32 -12.44 -9.75 -4.52
C HIS A 32 -13.88 -10.10 -4.09
N LYS A 33 -14.13 -10.24 -2.77
CA LYS A 33 -15.49 -10.44 -2.24
C LYS A 33 -16.40 -9.23 -2.47
N ILE A 34 -15.86 -8.00 -2.39
CA ILE A 34 -16.61 -6.77 -2.65
C ILE A 34 -17.01 -6.69 -4.12
N ASP A 35 -16.08 -6.96 -5.05
CA ASP A 35 -16.37 -7.08 -6.48
C ASP A 35 -15.36 -8.04 -7.13
N LYS A 36 -15.87 -9.05 -7.84
CA LYS A 36 -15.05 -10.10 -8.47
C LYS A 36 -14.24 -9.61 -9.68
N ARG A 37 -14.54 -8.42 -10.18
CA ARG A 37 -13.85 -7.80 -11.32
C ARG A 37 -12.53 -7.12 -10.93
N HIS A 38 -12.24 -6.96 -9.63
CA HIS A 38 -10.94 -6.45 -9.22
C HIS A 38 -9.82 -7.39 -9.71
N GLU A 39 -8.77 -6.79 -10.26
CA GLU A 39 -7.55 -7.48 -10.63
C GLU A 39 -6.39 -7.03 -9.73
N PHE A 40 -5.46 -7.95 -9.48
CA PHE A 40 -4.34 -7.77 -8.57
C PHE A 40 -3.04 -8.14 -9.26
N ALA A 41 -2.01 -7.33 -9.07
CA ALA A 41 -0.63 -7.62 -9.47
C ALA A 41 0.27 -7.54 -8.23
N LEU A 42 1.41 -8.24 -8.26
CA LEU A 42 2.38 -8.26 -7.17
C LEU A 42 3.76 -7.83 -7.65
N VAL A 43 4.32 -6.83 -6.98
CA VAL A 43 5.66 -6.31 -7.20
C VAL A 43 6.44 -6.39 -5.90
N VAL A 44 7.64 -6.95 -5.94
CA VAL A 44 8.54 -7.05 -4.79
C VAL A 44 9.70 -6.08 -4.95
N PHE A 45 10.10 -5.45 -3.84
CA PHE A 45 11.21 -4.51 -3.82
C PHE A 45 12.42 -5.10 -3.11
N HIS A 46 13.50 -5.23 -3.88
CA HIS A 46 14.85 -5.33 -3.33
C HIS A 46 15.50 -3.94 -3.43
N GLU A 47 16.49 -3.76 -4.27
CA GLU A 47 17.02 -2.42 -4.59
C GLU A 47 16.21 -1.75 -5.70
N VAL A 48 15.69 -2.57 -6.62
CA VAL A 48 14.81 -2.20 -7.72
C VAL A 48 13.50 -3.00 -7.65
N PRO A 49 12.39 -2.48 -8.23
CA PRO A 49 11.14 -3.22 -8.33
C PRO A 49 11.27 -4.43 -9.24
N LEU A 50 10.74 -5.56 -8.80
CA LEU A 50 10.63 -6.79 -9.57
C LEU A 50 9.15 -7.18 -9.67
N TRP A 51 8.65 -7.23 -10.89
CA TRP A 51 7.26 -7.60 -11.17
C TRP A 51 7.12 -9.13 -11.13
N ILE A 52 6.51 -9.66 -10.07
CA ILE A 52 6.44 -11.10 -9.83
C ILE A 52 5.17 -11.71 -10.42
N LYS A 53 4.07 -10.95 -10.43
CA LYS A 53 2.77 -11.43 -10.92
C LYS A 53 2.01 -10.31 -11.62
N ASN A 54 1.64 -10.58 -12.88
CA ASN A 54 0.71 -9.76 -13.66
C ASN A 54 -0.70 -9.80 -13.10
N PHE A 55 -1.51 -8.83 -13.53
CA PHE A 55 -2.91 -8.69 -13.16
C PHE A 55 -3.67 -10.02 -13.30
N THR A 56 -4.35 -10.41 -12.22
CA THR A 56 -5.25 -11.56 -12.14
C THR A 56 -6.44 -11.21 -11.26
N SER A 57 -7.62 -11.70 -11.60
CA SER A 57 -8.79 -11.61 -10.74
C SER A 57 -8.91 -12.78 -9.76
N ASP A 58 -8.07 -13.81 -9.88
CA ASP A 58 -8.06 -14.96 -8.96
C ASP A 58 -7.23 -14.64 -7.70
N PRO A 59 -7.85 -14.51 -6.50
CA PRO A 59 -7.11 -14.26 -5.27
C PRO A 59 -6.17 -15.42 -4.89
N LYS A 60 -6.44 -16.65 -5.34
CA LYS A 60 -5.61 -17.83 -5.02
C LYS A 60 -4.25 -17.75 -5.67
N ASP A 61 -4.17 -17.22 -6.89
CA ASP A 61 -2.90 -16.98 -7.56
C ASP A 61 -2.00 -16.10 -6.68
N ILE A 62 -2.56 -15.02 -6.12
CA ILE A 62 -1.82 -14.11 -5.24
C ILE A 62 -1.39 -14.83 -3.95
N SER A 63 -2.28 -15.60 -3.31
CA SER A 63 -1.92 -16.39 -2.11
C SER A 63 -0.78 -17.36 -2.39
N ASN A 64 -0.81 -18.09 -3.50
CA ASN A 64 0.25 -19.04 -3.86
C ASN A 64 1.61 -18.31 -4.00
N PHE A 65 1.64 -17.16 -4.67
CA PHE A 65 2.86 -16.36 -4.76
C PHE A 65 3.33 -15.85 -3.40
N LEU A 66 2.40 -15.39 -2.54
CA LEU A 66 2.75 -14.98 -1.20
C LEU A 66 3.36 -16.14 -0.41
N ASP A 67 2.80 -17.34 -0.49
CA ASP A 67 3.30 -18.54 0.18
C ASP A 67 4.72 -18.89 -0.24
N ASP A 68 5.05 -18.74 -1.52
CA ASP A 68 6.40 -18.97 -2.06
C ASP A 68 7.44 -17.92 -1.60
N LEU A 69 7.00 -16.74 -1.16
CA LEU A 69 7.90 -15.72 -0.58
C LEU A 69 8.35 -16.12 0.83
N ASN A 70 9.54 -16.71 0.89
CA ASN A 70 10.12 -17.24 2.13
C ASN A 70 11.33 -16.47 2.66
N GLU A 71 11.93 -15.59 1.85
CA GLU A 71 13.18 -14.91 2.20
C GLU A 71 13.08 -13.40 2.00
N THR A 72 13.65 -12.65 2.94
CA THR A 72 13.94 -11.23 2.76
C THR A 72 15.41 -11.03 2.43
N ARG A 73 15.71 -10.04 1.59
CA ARG A 73 17.09 -9.65 1.27
C ARG A 73 17.47 -8.38 2.02
N LEU A 74 18.71 -8.33 2.50
CA LEU A 74 19.33 -7.08 2.95
C LEU A 74 19.57 -6.22 1.72
N CYS A 75 19.15 -4.96 1.78
CA CYS A 75 19.30 -3.98 0.71
C CYS A 75 19.67 -2.65 1.36
N GLU A 76 20.67 -1.98 0.79
CA GLU A 76 21.18 -0.70 1.32
C GLU A 76 20.28 0.48 0.89
N SER A 77 19.68 0.37 -0.30
CA SER A 77 18.81 1.39 -0.89
C SER A 77 17.48 0.80 -1.36
N CYS A 78 16.51 1.67 -1.64
CA CYS A 78 15.27 1.33 -2.34
C CYS A 78 14.95 2.44 -3.35
N ASP A 79 15.11 2.17 -4.64
CA ASP A 79 14.74 3.12 -5.68
C ASP A 79 13.33 2.82 -6.20
N LEU A 80 12.39 3.73 -5.95
CA LEU A 80 11.01 3.60 -6.41
C LEU A 80 10.84 4.01 -7.88
N SER A 81 11.87 4.57 -8.52
CA SER A 81 11.77 5.16 -9.86
C SER A 81 11.28 4.15 -10.89
N GLY A 82 11.79 2.91 -10.84
CA GLY A 82 11.38 1.85 -11.77
C GLY A 82 9.93 1.40 -11.63
N LEU A 83 9.26 1.69 -10.50
CA LEU A 83 7.91 1.18 -10.23
C LEU A 83 6.91 1.77 -11.20
N PHE A 84 6.92 3.09 -11.33
CA PHE A 84 5.93 3.82 -12.11
C PHE A 84 6.11 3.56 -13.61
N ASN A 85 7.35 3.43 -14.07
CA ASN A 85 7.64 2.97 -15.42
C ASN A 85 7.09 1.56 -15.66
N GLY A 86 7.33 0.63 -14.74
CA GLY A 86 6.79 -0.73 -14.82
C GLY A 86 5.26 -0.76 -14.84
N ILE A 87 4.59 0.12 -14.09
CA ILE A 87 3.13 0.25 -14.14
C ILE A 87 2.67 0.68 -15.55
N MET A 88 3.30 1.71 -16.12
CA MET A 88 2.97 2.20 -17.48
C MET A 88 3.24 1.17 -18.58
N GLU A 89 4.22 0.28 -18.38
CA GLU A 89 4.51 -0.83 -19.30
C GLU A 89 3.46 -1.95 -19.21
N GLN A 90 2.92 -2.21 -18.00
CA GLN A 90 1.99 -3.32 -17.75
C GLN A 90 0.53 -2.94 -17.92
N THR A 91 0.16 -1.68 -17.72
CA THR A 91 -1.22 -1.20 -17.85
C THR A 91 -1.28 0.28 -18.21
N HIS A 92 -2.41 0.70 -18.78
CA HIS A 92 -2.69 2.11 -19.04
C HIS A 92 -3.62 2.66 -17.96
N ILE A 93 -3.45 3.94 -17.63
CA ILE A 93 -4.39 4.66 -16.78
C ILE A 93 -5.50 5.20 -17.69
N PRO A 94 -6.79 4.94 -17.41
CA PRO A 94 -7.86 5.47 -18.23
C PRO A 94 -7.82 7.00 -18.27
N GLU A 95 -8.23 7.56 -19.42
CA GLU A 95 -8.43 8.99 -19.57
C GLU A 95 -9.90 9.34 -19.36
N ILE A 96 -10.17 10.58 -18.97
CA ILE A 96 -11.54 11.11 -18.90
C ILE A 96 -12.06 11.22 -20.33
N GLY A 97 -13.08 10.44 -20.67
CA GLY A 97 -13.79 10.58 -21.94
C GLY A 97 -14.47 11.95 -22.05
N ARG A 98 -14.75 12.39 -23.28
CA ARG A 98 -15.48 13.66 -23.51
C ARG A 98 -16.87 13.67 -22.88
N ASP A 99 -17.45 12.50 -22.63
CA ASP A 99 -18.67 12.33 -21.83
C ASP A 99 -18.32 12.20 -20.35
N VAL A 100 -18.49 13.32 -19.63
CA VAL A 100 -18.25 13.44 -18.18
C VAL A 100 -19.17 12.53 -17.35
N GLU A 101 -20.26 12.01 -17.95
CA GLU A 101 -21.25 11.16 -17.27
C GLU A 101 -20.89 9.67 -17.20
N ALA A 102 -19.96 9.18 -18.05
CA ALA A 102 -19.57 7.78 -18.03
C ALA A 102 -18.50 7.51 -16.98
N ALA A 103 -18.78 6.61 -16.02
CA ALA A 103 -17.77 6.11 -15.10
C ALA A 103 -16.62 5.44 -15.88
N PRO A 104 -15.36 5.60 -15.45
CA PRO A 104 -14.23 4.97 -16.13
C PRO A 104 -14.39 3.44 -16.13
N PRO A 105 -13.84 2.74 -17.13
CA PRO A 105 -13.93 1.28 -17.19
C PRO A 105 -13.22 0.60 -16.01
N PHE A 106 -12.16 1.21 -15.49
CA PHE A 106 -11.41 0.79 -14.31
C PHE A 106 -10.60 1.96 -13.73
N LEU A 107 -9.87 1.73 -12.64
CA LEU A 107 -8.85 2.64 -12.12
C LEU A 107 -7.62 1.84 -11.74
N VAL A 108 -6.47 2.51 -11.64
CA VAL A 108 -5.21 1.90 -11.21
C VAL A 108 -4.88 2.40 -9.82
N ARG A 109 -4.63 1.47 -8.88
CA ARG A 109 -4.27 1.79 -7.50
C ARG A 109 -3.02 1.02 -7.08
N VAL A 110 -2.04 1.74 -6.56
CA VAL A 110 -0.83 1.19 -5.94
C VAL A 110 -1.01 1.20 -4.42
N VAL A 111 -0.80 0.06 -3.78
CA VAL A 111 -0.67 -0.04 -2.31
C VAL A 111 0.78 -0.38 -1.98
N LEU A 112 1.58 0.63 -1.66
CA LEU A 112 2.99 0.48 -1.32
C LEU A 112 3.13 0.08 0.16
N ILE A 113 3.63 -1.13 0.41
CA ILE A 113 3.98 -1.58 1.76
C ILE A 113 5.49 -1.48 1.92
N TYR A 114 5.94 -0.59 2.80
CA TYR A 114 7.36 -0.34 3.04
C TYR A 114 7.72 -0.67 4.48
N GLY A 115 8.89 -1.26 4.74
CA GLY A 115 9.28 -1.53 6.14
C GLY A 115 10.78 -1.58 6.41
N ARG A 116 11.54 -0.78 5.66
CA ARG A 116 12.94 -0.48 6.00
C ARG A 116 12.93 0.83 6.79
N SER A 117 13.48 0.82 7.98
CA SER A 117 13.54 2.04 8.83
C SER A 117 14.88 2.75 8.77
N GLY A 118 15.89 2.17 8.11
CA GLY A 118 17.24 2.76 7.97
C GLY A 118 17.58 3.17 6.54
N SER A 119 16.61 3.17 5.64
CA SER A 119 16.81 3.51 4.22
C SER A 119 15.64 4.39 3.79
N ILE A 120 15.95 5.60 3.30
CA ILE A 120 14.95 6.51 2.75
C ILE A 120 14.70 6.08 1.31
N PRO A 121 13.43 5.85 0.91
CA PRO A 121 13.12 5.51 -0.48
C PRO A 121 13.53 6.65 -1.41
N LEU A 122 14.22 6.28 -2.48
CA LEU A 122 14.83 7.17 -3.44
C LEU A 122 13.88 7.38 -4.63
N MET A 123 13.76 8.63 -5.09
CA MET A 123 13.05 9.03 -6.31
C MET A 123 13.94 9.95 -7.14
N HIS A 124 14.89 9.37 -7.88
CA HIS A 124 16.00 10.15 -8.47
C HIS A 124 15.74 10.56 -9.92
N ARG A 125 14.83 9.89 -10.65
CA ARG A 125 14.71 10.05 -12.12
C ARG A 125 13.29 10.09 -12.70
N ASN A 126 12.26 9.74 -11.94
CA ASN A 126 10.88 9.61 -12.44
C ASN A 126 9.84 10.37 -11.62
N VAL A 127 10.25 11.45 -10.95
CA VAL A 127 9.30 12.33 -10.23
C VAL A 127 8.27 12.89 -11.21
N ASP A 128 8.67 13.22 -12.44
CA ASP A 128 7.76 13.76 -13.46
C ASP A 128 6.72 12.73 -13.93
N VAL A 129 7.11 11.46 -14.08
CA VAL A 129 6.19 10.36 -14.41
C VAL A 129 5.17 10.17 -13.30
N LEU A 130 5.62 10.09 -12.05
CA LEU A 130 4.71 9.99 -10.91
C LEU A 130 3.79 11.21 -10.83
N LYS A 131 4.31 12.43 -10.99
CA LYS A 131 3.51 13.65 -11.00
C LYS A 131 2.43 13.62 -12.08
N GLN A 132 2.78 13.19 -13.29
CA GLN A 132 1.82 13.03 -14.38
C GLN A 132 0.74 11.99 -14.05
N MET A 133 1.11 10.84 -13.46
CA MET A 133 0.15 9.83 -13.03
C MET A 133 -0.77 10.37 -11.94
N MET A 134 -0.23 11.07 -10.94
CA MET A 134 -0.98 11.66 -9.81
C MET A 134 -1.92 12.80 -10.24
N GLN A 135 -1.77 13.36 -11.45
CA GLN A 135 -2.74 14.30 -12.04
C GLN A 135 -3.99 13.60 -12.59
N SER A 136 -3.95 12.27 -12.79
CA SER A 136 -5.12 11.51 -13.24
C SER A 136 -6.14 11.32 -12.12
N LEU A 137 -7.43 11.43 -12.45
CA LEU A 137 -8.53 11.08 -11.53
C LEU A 137 -8.66 9.58 -11.29
N TYR A 138 -7.96 8.74 -12.07
CA TYR A 138 -8.08 7.29 -12.04
C TYR A 138 -6.78 6.57 -11.66
N PHE A 139 -5.80 7.31 -11.16
CA PHE A 139 -4.61 6.76 -10.54
C PHE A 139 -4.56 7.11 -9.05
N PHE A 140 -4.22 6.13 -8.21
CA PHE A 140 -4.15 6.32 -6.76
C PHE A 140 -2.90 5.65 -6.20
N LEU A 141 -2.24 6.33 -5.28
CA LEU A 141 -1.15 5.80 -4.47
C LEU A 141 -1.61 5.74 -3.01
N ASP A 142 -1.41 4.61 -2.35
CA ASP A 142 -1.58 4.48 -0.91
C ASP A 142 -0.35 3.83 -0.31
N ILE A 143 -0.02 4.21 0.92
CA ILE A 143 1.23 3.83 1.56
C ILE A 143 0.95 3.27 2.96
N LEU A 144 1.51 2.11 3.24
CA LEU A 144 1.54 1.49 4.56
C LEU A 144 3.00 1.31 4.98
N TYR A 145 3.48 2.21 5.83
CA TYR A 145 4.83 2.19 6.36
C TYR A 145 4.90 1.41 7.68
N ILE A 146 5.54 0.24 7.65
CA ILE A 146 5.73 -0.66 8.79
C ILE A 146 7.13 -0.49 9.37
N HIS A 147 7.25 0.28 10.43
CA HIS A 147 8.54 0.73 10.93
C HIS A 147 9.00 0.02 12.22
N ARG A 148 10.31 0.07 12.48
CA ARG A 148 10.90 -0.28 13.79
C ARG A 148 10.49 0.77 14.84
N PRO A 149 10.52 0.45 16.14
CA PRO A 149 10.48 1.47 17.18
C PRO A 149 11.47 2.60 16.89
N LEU A 150 11.09 3.84 17.20
CA LEU A 150 11.96 4.99 16.98
C LEU A 150 13.25 4.82 17.79
N SER A 151 14.38 5.10 17.15
CA SER A 151 15.72 4.98 17.75
C SER A 151 16.73 5.77 16.93
N GLU A 152 17.89 6.07 17.53
CA GLU A 152 18.94 6.88 16.90
C GLU A 152 19.62 6.19 15.70
N ASP A 153 19.50 4.86 15.58
CA ASP A 153 20.04 4.06 14.47
C ASP A 153 19.09 3.97 13.26
N ASN A 154 18.03 4.77 13.23
CA ASN A 154 17.03 4.70 12.18
C ASN A 154 16.51 6.08 11.76
N CYS A 155 15.97 6.16 10.55
CA CYS A 155 15.47 7.37 9.91
C CYS A 155 13.96 7.31 9.70
N CYS A 156 13.21 6.83 10.70
CA CYS A 156 11.78 6.61 10.55
C CYS A 156 11.00 7.86 10.16
N GLN A 157 11.40 9.03 10.68
CA GLN A 157 10.73 10.29 10.39
C GLN A 157 10.99 10.71 8.94
N GLU A 158 12.24 10.66 8.50
CA GLU A 158 12.64 11.02 7.15
C GLU A 158 12.03 10.09 6.10
N VAL A 159 11.89 8.79 6.42
CA VAL A 159 11.15 7.84 5.58
C VAL A 159 9.68 8.24 5.48
N PHE A 160 9.03 8.56 6.59
CA PHE A 160 7.63 8.97 6.57
C PHE A 160 7.43 10.29 5.80
N ASP A 161 8.28 11.28 6.04
CA ASP A 161 8.24 12.57 5.36
C ASP A 161 8.45 12.41 3.85
N SER A 162 9.34 11.50 3.44
CA SER A 162 9.54 11.19 2.02
C SER A 162 8.27 10.65 1.35
N PHE A 163 7.44 9.90 2.07
CA PHE A 163 6.15 9.40 1.55
C PHE A 163 5.10 10.49 1.47
N VAL A 164 5.03 11.37 2.47
CA VAL A 164 4.12 12.53 2.43
C VAL A 164 4.48 13.45 1.26
N ALA A 165 5.77 13.61 0.98
CA ALA A 165 6.25 14.42 -0.13
C ALA A 165 5.89 13.86 -1.54
N LEU A 166 5.46 12.60 -1.65
CA LEU A 166 5.02 12.02 -2.92
C LEU A 166 3.62 12.50 -3.36
N ASP A 167 2.82 13.05 -2.44
CA ASP A 167 1.43 13.41 -2.70
C ASP A 167 1.14 14.88 -2.36
N GLU A 168 1.31 15.73 -3.36
CA GLU A 168 1.05 17.18 -3.26
C GLU A 168 -0.45 17.50 -3.04
N HIS A 169 -1.36 16.58 -3.39
CA HIS A 169 -2.82 16.81 -3.38
C HIS A 169 -3.56 16.15 -2.21
N LEU A 170 -2.85 15.41 -1.34
CA LEU A 170 -3.42 14.72 -0.17
C LEU A 170 -4.57 13.76 -0.54
N ALA A 171 -4.45 13.10 -1.70
CA ALA A 171 -5.40 12.10 -2.19
C ALA A 171 -5.07 10.67 -1.69
N SER A 172 -3.82 10.44 -1.33
CA SER A 172 -3.26 9.19 -0.82
C SER A 172 -3.66 8.98 0.62
N TYR A 173 -3.88 7.72 0.99
CA TYR A 173 -3.88 7.32 2.39
C TYR A 173 -2.48 6.87 2.77
N VAL A 174 -1.85 7.57 3.71
CA VAL A 174 -0.53 7.25 4.26
C VAL A 174 -0.70 6.83 5.70
N PHE A 175 -0.44 5.56 6.00
CA PHE A 175 -0.47 5.01 7.35
C PHE A 175 0.93 4.59 7.80
N GLU A 176 1.30 4.91 9.04
CA GLU A 176 2.41 4.25 9.72
C GLU A 176 1.92 3.21 10.73
N VAL A 177 2.70 2.16 10.91
CA VAL A 177 2.52 1.16 11.95
C VAL A 177 3.88 0.71 12.47
N SER A 178 4.12 0.84 13.78
CA SER A 178 5.23 0.14 14.44
C SER A 178 4.94 -1.38 14.60
N ARG A 179 5.55 -2.09 15.55
CA ARG A 179 5.32 -3.52 15.80
C ARG A 179 4.00 -3.84 16.52
N ASN A 180 2.90 -3.27 16.03
CA ASN A 180 1.55 -3.47 16.54
C ASN A 180 0.68 -4.23 15.52
N ALA A 181 0.43 -5.51 15.78
CA ALA A 181 -0.31 -6.38 14.85
C ALA A 181 -1.77 -5.93 14.63
N THR A 182 -2.43 -5.44 15.68
CA THR A 182 -3.81 -4.94 15.59
C THR A 182 -3.88 -3.67 14.73
N LYS A 183 -2.95 -2.73 14.95
CA LYS A 183 -2.86 -1.50 14.14
C LYS A 183 -2.59 -1.84 12.67
N LEU A 184 -1.73 -2.84 12.40
CA LEU A 184 -1.42 -3.29 11.04
C LEU A 184 -2.67 -3.80 10.31
N HIS A 185 -3.43 -4.71 10.94
CA HIS A 185 -4.68 -5.21 10.38
C HIS A 185 -5.71 -4.09 10.19
N ASN A 186 -5.84 -3.20 11.17
CA ASN A 186 -6.75 -2.07 11.08
C ASN A 186 -6.40 -1.13 9.92
N CYS A 187 -5.12 -0.78 9.74
CA CYS A 187 -4.69 0.07 8.64
C CYS A 187 -4.93 -0.59 7.28
N MET A 188 -4.60 -1.88 7.13
CA MET A 188 -4.88 -2.60 5.89
C MET A 188 -6.40 -2.69 5.60
N ALA A 189 -7.22 -2.89 6.63
CA ALA A 189 -8.68 -2.92 6.48
C ALA A 189 -9.24 -1.56 6.01
N LYS A 190 -8.72 -0.44 6.51
CA LYS A 190 -9.11 0.92 6.06
C LYS A 190 -8.82 1.13 4.57
N LEU A 191 -7.77 0.50 4.07
CA LEU A 191 -7.42 0.53 2.65
C LEU A 191 -8.40 -0.27 1.77
N LEU A 192 -9.33 -1.07 2.30
CA LEU A 192 -10.34 -1.76 1.46
C LEU A 192 -11.27 -0.79 0.70
N SER A 193 -11.43 0.42 1.23
CA SER A 193 -12.26 1.48 0.65
C SER A 193 -11.93 1.75 -0.81
N HIS A 194 -12.97 1.94 -1.64
CA HIS A 194 -12.78 2.25 -3.05
C HIS A 194 -12.23 3.69 -3.20
N PRO A 195 -11.17 3.93 -3.98
CA PRO A 195 -10.52 5.24 -4.04
C PRO A 195 -11.44 6.39 -4.43
N LEU A 196 -12.36 6.19 -5.38
CA LEU A 196 -13.35 7.20 -5.78
C LEU A 196 -14.51 7.41 -4.79
N GLN A 197 -14.64 6.57 -3.76
CA GLN A 197 -15.78 6.61 -2.83
C GLN A 197 -15.37 6.92 -1.39
N ARG A 198 -14.07 6.88 -1.08
CA ARG A 198 -13.56 7.20 0.25
C ARG A 198 -13.39 8.73 0.38
N PRO A 199 -13.61 9.29 1.58
CA PRO A 199 -13.26 10.69 1.82
C PRO A 199 -11.74 10.86 1.91
N HIS A 200 -11.24 12.10 1.99
CA HIS A 200 -9.85 12.33 2.37
C HIS A 200 -9.52 11.69 3.73
N GLN A 201 -8.27 11.25 3.92
CA GLN A 201 -7.88 10.46 5.10
C GLN A 201 -8.22 11.15 6.43
N HIS A 202 -8.05 12.47 6.50
CA HIS A 202 -8.33 13.25 7.72
C HIS A 202 -9.83 13.36 8.06
N LEU A 203 -10.72 13.08 7.10
CA LEU A 203 -12.18 13.07 7.29
C LEU A 203 -12.73 11.64 7.52
N ALA A 204 -11.89 10.62 7.42
CA ALA A 204 -12.30 9.23 7.53
C ALA A 204 -12.43 8.82 9.02
N HIS A 205 -13.68 8.64 9.47
CA HIS A 205 -13.99 8.16 10.82
C HIS A 205 -14.55 6.73 10.79
N TYR A 206 -14.01 5.87 11.65
CA TYR A 206 -14.35 4.43 11.70
C TYR A 206 -15.07 4.02 12.97
N LYS A 207 -15.32 4.97 13.88
CA LYS A 207 -16.12 4.77 15.08
C LYS A 207 -17.37 5.64 14.92
N ILE A 208 -18.52 5.00 14.78
CA ILE A 208 -19.80 5.68 14.81
C ILE A 208 -20.15 5.83 16.29
N LYS A 209 -20.24 7.07 16.78
CA LYS A 209 -20.82 7.31 18.11
C LYS A 209 -22.32 7.07 17.99
N ALA A 210 -22.91 6.29 18.91
CA ALA A 210 -24.36 6.30 19.05
C ALA A 210 -24.75 7.71 19.53
N ASP A 211 -25.80 8.28 18.94
CA ASP A 211 -26.33 9.56 19.42
C ASP A 211 -26.85 9.36 20.86
N ASP A 212 -26.27 10.08 21.82
CA ASP A 212 -26.81 10.25 23.17
C ASP A 212 -27.98 11.25 23.14
N SER A 213 -28.94 11.06 22.22
CA SER A 213 -30.17 11.86 22.20
C SER A 213 -31.13 11.28 23.25
N PRO A 214 -31.54 12.04 24.28
CA PRO A 214 -32.58 11.59 25.17
C PRO A 214 -33.90 11.55 24.38
N SER A 215 -34.45 10.35 24.25
CA SER A 215 -35.81 10.07 23.74
C SER A 215 -36.89 10.74 24.57
#